data_AF-A0A9X0EWM2-F1
#
_entry.id   AF-A0A9X0EWM2-F1
#
_cell.length_a   1.000
_cell.length_b   1.000
_cell.length_c   1.000
_cell.angle_alpha   90.00
_cell.angle_beta   90.00
_cell.angle_gamma   90.00
#
_symmetry.space_group_name_H-M   'P 1'
#
loop_
_entity.id
_entity.type
_entity.pdbx_description
1 polymer ?
#
loop_
_entity_poly.entity_id
_entity_poly.type
_entity_poly.pdbx_seq_one_letter_code
_entity_poly.pdbx_strand_id
1 'polypeptide(L)'
;MKRKLITTGLLAGTILSYSSSIFADTQKFPDVPKWAEQSVNYLLEKQAISGLPDGTFGSNATLDRASAATIITKALGIKIDTKAKPSFTDTHGHWATPYIAAAEKTGIIKGEGNGIFNPFGKVTRAAMATMLVNAYKLQSTTNDNGQSKFEDLKGHWGEKYANILIELKISNGTDNGWQPNRSITRAEAAQLTAKTDMISREMNSDLKEKDYTNTNPLLNQHQKRSGKVIEKTEEGLVVSDENSSVYAMVSCPEILRDIQIGDTVTMYGPDFMRNPSNDELSAKAPIVEKLAK
;
A
#
# COMPACT_ATOMS: atom_id res chain seq x y z
N MET A 1 -66.22 23.34 32.34
CA MET A 1 -65.33 23.82 33.41
C MET A 1 -64.47 22.68 33.90
N LYS A 2 -63.13 22.78 33.80
CA LYS A 2 -62.15 22.13 34.69
C LYS A 2 -60.80 22.86 34.51
N ARG A 3 -60.20 23.25 35.63
CA ARG A 3 -59.02 24.13 35.76
C ARG A 3 -57.75 23.30 36.01
N LYS A 4 -56.65 23.79 35.41
CA LYS A 4 -55.22 23.88 35.85
C LYS A 4 -54.59 22.79 36.72
N LEU A 5 -53.33 22.44 36.39
CA LEU A 5 -52.19 22.44 37.32
C LEU A 5 -50.84 22.47 36.55
N ILE A 6 -49.92 23.31 37.01
CA ILE A 6 -48.49 23.39 36.64
C ILE A 6 -47.74 22.73 37.79
N THR A 7 -46.76 21.85 37.55
CA THR A 7 -45.70 21.58 38.55
C THR A 7 -44.41 21.09 37.88
N THR A 8 -43.32 21.70 38.32
CA THR A 8 -41.91 21.67 37.94
C THR A 8 -41.19 20.42 38.48
N GLY A 9 -40.10 19.97 37.82
CA GLY A 9 -39.16 19.03 38.42
C GLY A 9 -38.03 18.58 37.48
N LEU A 10 -36.89 19.26 37.56
CA LEU A 10 -35.61 18.92 36.94
C LEU A 10 -34.80 18.07 37.94
N LEU A 11 -34.17 16.95 37.51
CA LEU A 11 -32.99 16.28 38.12
C LEU A 11 -32.62 15.09 37.20
N ALA A 12 -31.57 15.23 36.39
CA ALA A 12 -30.18 14.81 36.66
C ALA A 12 -29.94 13.33 36.31
N GLY A 13 -29.08 13.13 35.30
CA GLY A 13 -28.94 11.88 34.55
C GLY A 13 -27.95 10.87 35.10
N THR A 14 -27.81 9.78 34.35
CA THR A 14 -26.54 9.10 34.09
C THR A 14 -26.67 8.32 32.79
N ILE A 15 -25.72 8.56 31.91
CA ILE A 15 -25.49 7.90 30.64
C ILE A 15 -25.06 6.47 30.92
N LEU A 16 -25.76 5.48 30.38
CA LEU A 16 -25.16 4.20 30.04
C LEU A 16 -25.23 4.04 28.53
N SER A 17 -24.39 4.82 27.85
CA SER A 17 -23.94 4.52 26.51
C SER A 17 -23.15 3.22 26.57
N TYR A 18 -23.82 2.09 26.42
CA TYR A 18 -23.17 0.94 25.83
C TYR A 18 -23.11 1.17 24.32
N SER A 19 -22.21 2.07 23.91
CA SER A 19 -21.68 2.01 22.56
C SER A 19 -20.74 0.81 22.54
N SER A 20 -21.31 -0.38 22.41
CA SER A 20 -20.57 -1.52 21.93
C SER A 20 -20.10 -1.14 20.53
N SER A 21 -18.91 -0.57 20.43
CA SER A 21 -18.16 -0.53 19.19
C SER A 21 -17.73 -1.96 18.92
N ILE A 22 -18.70 -2.79 18.52
CA ILE A 22 -18.37 -3.98 17.77
C ILE A 22 -17.84 -3.41 16.48
N PHE A 23 -16.52 -3.46 16.31
CA PHE A 23 -15.90 -3.35 15.00
C PHE A 23 -16.47 -4.50 14.17
N ALA A 24 -17.64 -4.26 13.59
CA ALA A 24 -18.12 -5.06 12.49
C ALA A 24 -17.09 -4.82 11.39
N ASP A 25 -16.32 -5.85 11.08
CA ASP A 25 -15.57 -5.97 9.84
C ASP A 25 -16.61 -5.88 8.72
N THR A 26 -16.94 -4.64 8.37
CA THR A 26 -18.10 -4.36 7.52
C THR A 26 -17.59 -4.52 6.11
N GLN A 27 -17.63 -5.75 5.61
CA GLN A 27 -17.49 -6.05 4.21
C GLN A 27 -18.41 -5.09 3.44
N LYS A 28 -17.83 -4.07 2.79
CA LYS A 28 -18.58 -2.91 2.27
C LYS A 28 -19.56 -3.30 1.15
N PHE A 29 -19.32 -4.42 0.48
CA PHE A 29 -20.16 -4.94 -0.59
C PHE A 29 -20.36 -6.45 -0.46
N PRO A 30 -21.58 -6.97 -0.60
CA PRO A 30 -21.91 -8.37 -0.34
C PRO A 30 -21.26 -9.36 -1.33
N ASP A 31 -20.93 -8.90 -2.53
CA ASP A 31 -20.33 -9.71 -3.61
C ASP A 31 -18.80 -9.65 -3.65
N VAL A 32 -18.14 -8.98 -2.71
CA VAL A 32 -16.67 -8.95 -2.63
C VAL A 32 -16.16 -10.21 -1.94
N PRO A 33 -15.35 -11.05 -2.61
CA PRO A 33 -14.78 -12.21 -1.96
C PRO A 33 -13.70 -11.80 -0.95
N LYS A 34 -13.52 -12.58 0.12
CA LYS A 34 -12.56 -12.30 1.21
C LYS A 34 -11.14 -11.98 0.71
N TRP A 35 -10.68 -12.66 -0.34
CA TRP A 35 -9.34 -12.44 -0.91
C TRP A 35 -9.14 -11.05 -1.55
N ALA A 36 -10.24 -10.36 -1.91
CA ALA A 36 -10.24 -9.04 -2.53
C ALA A 36 -10.55 -7.92 -1.54
N GLU A 37 -11.05 -8.24 -0.35
CA GLU A 37 -11.64 -7.29 0.60
C GLU A 37 -10.66 -6.18 0.99
N GLN A 38 -9.45 -6.54 1.43
CA GLN A 38 -8.41 -5.57 1.77
C GLN A 38 -8.09 -4.63 0.60
N SER A 39 -7.96 -5.19 -0.61
CA SER A 39 -7.63 -4.43 -1.81
C SER A 39 -8.75 -3.49 -2.24
N VAL A 40 -10.00 -3.93 -2.13
CA VAL A 40 -11.17 -3.10 -2.42
C VAL A 40 -11.28 -1.98 -1.40
N ASN A 41 -11.15 -2.27 -0.11
CA ASN A 41 -11.20 -1.25 0.94
C ASN A 41 -10.10 -0.19 0.76
N TYR A 42 -8.87 -0.63 0.48
CA TYR A 42 -7.74 0.26 0.20
C TYR A 42 -8.03 1.22 -0.96
N LEU A 43 -8.54 0.72 -2.09
CA LEU A 43 -8.82 1.56 -3.25
C LEU A 43 -10.07 2.44 -3.09
N LEU A 44 -11.02 2.05 -2.23
CA LEU A 44 -12.15 2.91 -1.84
C LEU A 44 -11.69 4.12 -1.04
N GLU A 45 -10.78 3.91 -0.09
CA GLU A 45 -10.19 5.00 0.72
C GLU A 45 -9.42 6.00 -0.15
N LYS A 46 -8.76 5.49 -1.20
CA LYS A 46 -8.10 6.33 -2.22
C LYS A 46 -9.06 6.95 -3.22
N GLN A 47 -10.36 6.67 -3.12
CA GLN A 47 -11.39 7.10 -4.07
C GLN A 47 -11.10 6.67 -5.52
N ALA A 48 -10.34 5.58 -5.70
CA ALA A 48 -9.94 5.03 -6.98
C ALA A 48 -11.01 4.14 -7.60
N ILE A 49 -11.84 3.52 -6.75
CA ILE A 49 -12.98 2.70 -7.15
C ILE A 49 -14.24 3.12 -6.36
N SER A 50 -15.39 2.64 -6.80
CA SER A 50 -16.69 2.81 -6.15
C SER A 50 -17.56 1.56 -6.37
N GLY A 51 -18.60 1.41 -5.56
CA GLY A 51 -19.66 0.42 -5.79
C GLY A 51 -20.61 0.82 -6.92
N LEU A 52 -21.48 -0.11 -7.27
CA LEU A 52 -22.58 0.07 -8.21
C LEU A 52 -23.85 0.57 -7.49
N PRO A 53 -24.81 1.18 -8.21
CA PRO A 53 -26.04 1.71 -7.61
C PRO A 53 -26.92 0.67 -6.90
N ASP A 54 -26.76 -0.62 -7.23
CA ASP A 54 -27.47 -1.74 -6.62
C ASP A 54 -26.85 -2.19 -5.28
N GLY A 55 -25.79 -1.53 -4.82
CA GLY A 55 -25.10 -1.86 -3.57
C GLY A 55 -24.06 -2.97 -3.71
N THR A 56 -23.80 -3.46 -4.92
CA THR A 56 -22.72 -4.43 -5.19
C THR A 56 -21.42 -3.73 -5.61
N PHE A 57 -20.31 -4.45 -5.57
CA PHE A 57 -19.06 -4.02 -6.17
C PHE A 57 -19.00 -4.35 -7.66
N GLY A 58 -19.69 -5.42 -8.09
CA GLY A 58 -19.56 -6.01 -9.42
C GLY A 58 -18.30 -6.86 -9.54
N SER A 59 -17.95 -7.65 -8.51
CA SER A 59 -16.67 -8.36 -8.40
C SER A 59 -16.30 -9.20 -9.62
N ASN A 60 -17.28 -9.88 -10.21
CA ASN A 60 -17.11 -10.77 -11.35
C ASN A 60 -17.27 -10.07 -12.71
N ALA A 61 -17.65 -8.79 -12.73
CA ALA A 61 -17.80 -8.03 -13.96
C ALA A 61 -16.44 -7.82 -14.63
N THR A 62 -16.39 -7.93 -15.96
CA THR A 62 -15.17 -7.66 -16.72
C THR A 62 -14.94 -6.16 -16.86
N LEU A 63 -13.68 -5.75 -16.70
CA LEU A 63 -13.30 -4.34 -16.74
C LEU A 63 -12.97 -3.90 -18.18
N ASP A 64 -13.42 -2.73 -18.58
CA ASP A 64 -12.99 -2.07 -19.81
C ASP A 64 -11.67 -1.30 -19.63
N ARG A 65 -11.01 -0.99 -20.74
CA ARG A 65 -9.70 -0.31 -20.77
C ARG A 65 -9.74 1.10 -20.19
N ALA A 66 -10.83 1.84 -20.42
CA ALA A 66 -11.00 3.19 -19.85
C ALA A 66 -11.15 3.16 -18.32
N SER A 67 -11.90 2.20 -17.79
CA SER A 67 -12.05 1.95 -16.36
C SER A 67 -10.71 1.55 -15.74
N ALA A 68 -9.92 0.68 -16.37
CA ALA A 68 -8.59 0.32 -15.89
C ALA A 68 -7.65 1.53 -15.80
N ALA A 69 -7.60 2.37 -16.84
CA ALA A 69 -6.78 3.59 -16.84
C ALA A 69 -7.20 4.56 -15.73
N THR A 70 -8.50 4.70 -15.50
CA THR A 70 -9.06 5.55 -14.43
C THR A 70 -8.66 5.04 -13.05
N ILE A 71 -8.80 3.74 -12.79
CA ILE A 71 -8.46 3.14 -11.50
C ILE A 71 -6.98 3.35 -11.18
N ILE A 72 -6.09 3.08 -12.14
CA ILE A 72 -4.64 3.19 -11.94
C ILE A 72 -4.21 4.64 -11.72
N THR A 73 -4.71 5.58 -12.54
CA THR A 73 -4.36 7.01 -12.40
C THR A 73 -4.82 7.59 -11.06
N LYS A 74 -6.02 7.20 -10.60
CA LYS A 74 -6.51 7.59 -9.27
C LYS A 74 -5.73 6.93 -8.13
N ALA A 75 -5.39 5.64 -8.25
CA ALA A 75 -4.57 4.95 -7.25
C ALA A 75 -3.20 5.63 -7.07
N LEU A 76 -2.58 6.07 -8.17
CA LEU A 76 -1.34 6.85 -8.16
C LEU A 76 -1.50 8.28 -7.65
N GLY A 77 -2.73 8.79 -7.49
CA GLY A 77 -2.99 10.18 -7.13
C GLY A 77 -2.53 11.18 -8.20
N ILE A 78 -2.53 10.78 -9.48
CA ILE A 78 -2.15 11.67 -10.58
C ILE A 78 -3.16 12.82 -10.66
N LYS A 79 -2.66 14.05 -10.71
CA LYS A 79 -3.49 15.24 -10.93
C LYS A 79 -4.10 15.19 -12.33
N ILE A 80 -5.43 15.22 -12.39
CA ILE A 80 -6.19 15.12 -13.64
C ILE A 80 -6.53 16.53 -14.14
N ASP A 81 -6.03 16.88 -15.32
CA ASP A 81 -6.49 18.04 -16.08
C ASP A 81 -7.72 17.64 -16.89
N THR A 82 -8.89 18.20 -16.52
CA THR A 82 -10.17 17.89 -17.17
C THR A 82 -10.24 18.35 -18.62
N LYS A 83 -9.33 19.23 -19.06
CA LYS A 83 -9.25 19.73 -20.45
C LYS A 83 -8.22 18.98 -21.29
N ALA A 84 -7.40 18.13 -20.69
CA ALA A 84 -6.40 17.36 -21.41
C ALA A 84 -7.06 16.35 -22.36
N LYS A 85 -6.46 16.17 -23.54
CA LYS A 85 -6.90 15.22 -24.55
C LYS A 85 -5.73 14.28 -24.89
N PRO A 86 -5.97 12.96 -24.96
CA PRO A 86 -4.96 12.04 -25.44
C PRO A 86 -4.82 12.11 -26.97
N SER A 87 -3.79 11.48 -27.50
CA SER A 87 -3.60 11.32 -28.95
C SER A 87 -4.64 10.41 -29.61
N PHE A 88 -5.37 9.62 -28.80
CA PHE A 88 -6.33 8.64 -29.28
C PHE A 88 -7.69 9.28 -29.64
N THR A 89 -8.05 9.27 -30.92
CA THR A 89 -9.24 9.96 -31.43
C THR A 89 -10.55 9.31 -30.98
N ASP A 90 -10.56 8.00 -30.78
CA ASP A 90 -11.72 7.21 -30.34
C ASP A 90 -12.08 7.41 -28.86
N THR A 91 -11.30 8.22 -28.15
CA THR A 91 -11.55 8.56 -26.75
C THR A 91 -12.11 9.95 -26.56
N HIS A 92 -12.13 10.79 -27.61
CA HIS A 92 -12.58 12.17 -27.49
C HIS A 92 -14.08 12.22 -27.19
N GLY A 93 -14.45 12.91 -26.10
CA GLY A 93 -15.84 12.98 -25.62
C GLY A 93 -16.23 11.80 -24.70
N HIS A 94 -15.34 10.83 -24.49
CA HIS A 94 -15.54 9.76 -23.51
C HIS A 94 -15.37 10.31 -22.09
N TRP A 95 -16.14 9.78 -21.12
CA TRP A 95 -16.04 10.21 -19.71
C TRP A 95 -14.62 10.05 -19.13
N ALA A 96 -13.87 9.06 -19.64
CA ALA A 96 -12.51 8.78 -19.21
C ALA A 96 -11.43 9.59 -19.95
N THR A 97 -11.79 10.47 -20.89
CA THR A 97 -10.83 11.27 -21.69
C THR A 97 -9.67 11.84 -20.85
N PRO A 98 -9.93 12.57 -19.74
CA PRO A 98 -8.83 13.21 -19.02
C PRO A 98 -7.96 12.20 -18.25
N TYR A 99 -8.50 11.07 -17.83
CA TYR A 99 -7.74 9.98 -17.20
C TYR A 99 -6.87 9.24 -18.22
N ILE A 100 -7.41 8.99 -19.42
CA ILE A 100 -6.66 8.40 -20.53
C ILE A 100 -5.53 9.35 -20.95
N ALA A 101 -5.77 10.66 -21.05
CA ALA A 101 -4.74 11.66 -21.33
C ALA A 101 -3.62 11.64 -20.28
N ALA A 102 -3.96 11.58 -18.99
CA ALA A 102 -2.98 11.50 -17.91
C ALA A 102 -2.18 10.18 -17.96
N ALA A 103 -2.86 9.05 -18.22
CA ALA A 103 -2.23 7.75 -18.33
C ALA A 103 -1.28 7.67 -19.54
N GLU A 104 -1.65 8.29 -20.68
CA GLU A 104 -0.79 8.36 -21.86
C GLU A 104 0.44 9.22 -21.57
N LYS A 105 0.23 10.43 -21.03
CA LYS A 105 1.32 11.37 -20.71
C LYS A 105 2.36 10.79 -19.75
N THR A 106 1.93 9.92 -18.83
CA THR A 106 2.81 9.26 -17.85
C THR A 106 3.38 7.92 -18.34
N GLY A 107 3.02 7.50 -19.56
CA GLY A 107 3.49 6.26 -20.18
C GLY A 107 2.90 5.00 -19.56
N ILE A 108 1.76 5.09 -18.86
CA ILE A 108 1.04 3.95 -18.28
C ILE A 108 0.42 3.11 -19.40
N ILE A 109 -0.18 3.78 -20.38
CA ILE A 109 -0.87 3.15 -21.50
C ILE A 109 -0.18 3.46 -22.82
N LYS A 110 -0.41 2.56 -23.78
CA LYS A 110 -0.20 2.78 -25.21
C LYS A 110 -1.48 2.39 -25.94
N GLY A 111 -1.74 3.05 -27.07
CA GLY A 111 -2.84 2.69 -27.95
C GLY A 111 -2.60 1.34 -28.65
N GLU A 112 -3.61 0.88 -29.36
CA GLU A 112 -3.55 -0.33 -30.20
C GLU A 112 -2.90 -0.04 -31.58
N GLY A 113 -2.57 1.23 -31.84
CA GLY A 113 -2.03 1.73 -33.11
C GLY A 113 -3.00 2.70 -33.78
N ASN A 114 -2.56 3.38 -34.83
CA ASN A 114 -3.40 4.25 -35.69
C ASN A 114 -4.23 5.31 -34.94
N GLY A 115 -3.77 5.79 -33.77
CA GLY A 115 -4.52 6.75 -32.95
C GLY A 115 -5.75 6.15 -32.25
N ILE A 116 -5.79 4.83 -32.03
CA ILE A 116 -6.89 4.11 -31.37
C ILE A 116 -6.45 3.59 -30.00
N PHE A 117 -7.30 3.78 -28.99
CA PHE A 117 -7.12 3.23 -27.64
C PHE A 117 -8.06 2.07 -27.33
N ASN A 118 -9.24 2.04 -27.95
CA ASN A 118 -10.35 1.13 -27.70
C ASN A 118 -10.87 1.21 -26.25
N PRO A 119 -11.47 2.34 -25.83
CA PRO A 119 -11.84 2.56 -24.42
C PRO A 119 -12.88 1.56 -23.88
N PHE A 120 -13.76 1.04 -24.74
CA PHE A 120 -14.79 0.05 -24.38
C PHE A 120 -14.30 -1.40 -24.43
N GLY A 121 -13.12 -1.64 -25.02
CA GLY A 121 -12.53 -2.96 -25.11
C GLY A 121 -12.26 -3.54 -23.73
N LYS A 122 -12.48 -4.86 -23.56
CA LYS A 122 -12.21 -5.55 -22.30
C LYS A 122 -10.70 -5.67 -22.09
N VAL A 123 -10.25 -5.36 -20.88
CA VAL A 123 -8.83 -5.44 -20.54
C VAL A 123 -8.46 -6.87 -20.17
N THR A 124 -7.43 -7.41 -20.82
CA THR A 124 -6.89 -8.73 -20.49
C THR A 124 -6.00 -8.66 -19.27
N ARG A 125 -5.74 -9.81 -18.63
CA ARG A 125 -4.79 -9.89 -17.51
C ARG A 125 -3.39 -9.42 -17.90
N ALA A 126 -2.91 -9.77 -19.09
CA ALA A 126 -1.63 -9.28 -19.61
C ALA A 126 -1.60 -7.75 -19.81
N ALA A 127 -2.68 -7.17 -20.32
CA ALA A 127 -2.79 -5.72 -20.49
C ALA A 127 -2.80 -5.00 -19.13
N MET A 128 -3.54 -5.51 -18.14
CA MET A 128 -3.53 -4.97 -16.78
C MET A 128 -2.13 -5.02 -16.16
N ALA A 129 -1.43 -6.15 -16.29
CA ALA A 129 -0.07 -6.29 -15.78
C ALA A 129 0.89 -5.28 -16.42
N THR A 130 0.80 -5.11 -17.74
CA THR A 130 1.59 -4.12 -18.49
C THR A 130 1.35 -2.70 -17.98
N MET A 131 0.08 -2.32 -17.76
CA MET A 131 -0.27 -1.00 -17.24
C MET A 131 0.28 -0.77 -15.85
N LEU A 132 0.18 -1.75 -14.94
CA LEU A 132 0.69 -1.66 -13.57
C LEU A 132 2.21 -1.56 -13.52
N VAL A 133 2.92 -2.40 -14.28
CA VAL A 133 4.37 -2.36 -14.35
C VAL A 133 4.85 -1.02 -14.90
N ASN A 134 4.19 -0.49 -15.94
CA ASN A 134 4.52 0.84 -16.50
C ASN A 134 4.20 1.99 -15.54
N ALA A 135 3.10 1.88 -14.78
CA ALA A 135 2.66 2.86 -13.80
C ALA A 135 3.65 3.01 -12.65
N TYR A 136 4.11 1.90 -12.09
CA TYR A 136 4.99 1.89 -10.92
C TYR A 136 6.48 1.66 -11.25
N LYS A 137 6.82 1.64 -12.56
CA LYS A 137 8.19 1.47 -13.08
C LYS A 137 8.90 0.22 -12.53
N LEU A 138 8.16 -0.90 -12.43
CA LEU A 138 8.64 -2.13 -11.82
C LEU A 138 9.65 -2.91 -12.68
N GLN A 139 9.96 -2.44 -13.90
CA GLN A 139 10.95 -3.12 -14.75
C GLN A 139 12.37 -3.06 -14.18
N SER A 140 12.69 -2.10 -13.31
CA SER A 140 14.03 -1.95 -12.72
C SER A 140 14.24 -2.78 -11.46
N THR A 141 13.21 -3.45 -10.95
CA THR A 141 13.24 -4.09 -9.62
C THR A 141 13.47 -5.60 -9.67
N THR A 142 13.65 -6.19 -10.85
CA THR A 142 13.76 -7.64 -11.03
C THR A 142 14.94 -7.97 -11.95
N ASN A 143 15.70 -9.00 -11.58
CA ASN A 143 16.74 -9.56 -12.46
C ASN A 143 16.05 -10.57 -13.37
N ASP A 144 15.87 -10.20 -14.63
CA ASP A 144 15.15 -10.95 -15.67
C ASP A 144 15.87 -12.27 -15.97
N ASN A 145 15.71 -13.27 -15.09
CA ASN A 145 16.26 -14.62 -15.27
C ASN A 145 15.37 -15.49 -16.20
N GLY A 146 14.34 -14.89 -16.81
CA GLY A 146 13.75 -15.36 -18.07
C GLY A 146 12.99 -16.68 -18.05
N GLN A 147 12.65 -17.26 -16.90
CA GLN A 147 11.83 -18.48 -16.85
C GLN A 147 10.45 -18.21 -16.25
N SER A 148 9.44 -18.18 -17.12
CA SER A 148 8.04 -18.16 -16.70
C SER A 148 7.67 -19.39 -15.88
N LYS A 149 7.08 -19.15 -14.70
CA LYS A 149 6.51 -20.19 -13.83
C LYS A 149 5.28 -20.87 -14.44
N PHE A 150 4.61 -20.23 -15.38
CA PHE A 150 3.40 -20.73 -16.03
C PHE A 150 3.64 -20.99 -17.51
N GLU A 151 3.20 -22.14 -17.99
CA GLU A 151 3.38 -22.56 -19.39
C GLU A 151 2.66 -21.62 -20.36
N ASP A 152 1.47 -21.15 -19.99
CA ASP A 152 0.62 -20.27 -20.80
C ASP A 152 1.16 -18.84 -20.93
N LEU A 153 2.27 -18.51 -20.27
CA LEU A 153 3.00 -17.26 -20.44
C LEU A 153 4.11 -17.35 -21.47
N LYS A 154 4.67 -18.53 -21.75
CA LYS A 154 5.85 -18.67 -22.60
C LYS A 154 5.58 -18.17 -24.02
N GLY A 155 6.36 -17.21 -24.49
CA GLY A 155 6.22 -16.61 -25.82
C GLY A 155 5.06 -15.62 -25.94
N HIS A 156 4.33 -15.34 -24.86
CA HIS A 156 3.26 -14.36 -24.84
C HIS A 156 3.82 -12.93 -24.76
N TRP A 157 3.27 -11.97 -25.50
CA TRP A 157 3.76 -10.58 -25.50
C TRP A 157 3.76 -9.92 -24.10
N GLY A 158 2.86 -10.38 -23.23
CA GLY A 158 2.71 -9.93 -21.84
C GLY A 158 3.57 -10.70 -20.83
N GLU A 159 4.35 -11.70 -21.26
CA GLU A 159 5.13 -12.62 -20.41
C GLU A 159 5.98 -11.87 -19.38
N LYS A 160 6.81 -10.94 -19.88
CA LYS A 160 7.70 -10.13 -19.04
C LYS A 160 6.95 -9.39 -17.92
N TYR A 161 5.83 -8.75 -18.26
CA TYR A 161 5.06 -7.97 -17.29
C TYR A 161 4.34 -8.85 -16.28
N ALA A 162 3.83 -10.00 -16.72
CA ALA A 162 3.22 -11.00 -15.84
C ALA A 162 4.25 -11.54 -14.84
N ASN A 163 5.45 -11.91 -15.32
CA ASN A 163 6.52 -12.43 -14.49
C ASN A 163 6.97 -11.45 -13.40
N ILE A 164 7.06 -10.15 -13.70
CA ILE A 164 7.36 -9.11 -12.69
C ILE A 164 6.32 -9.13 -11.56
N LEU A 165 5.02 -9.17 -11.89
CA LEU A 165 3.98 -9.22 -10.87
C LEU A 165 4.00 -10.54 -10.07
N ILE A 166 4.42 -11.64 -10.69
CA ILE A 166 4.56 -12.93 -10.01
C ILE A 166 5.75 -12.93 -9.05
N GLU A 167 6.89 -12.38 -9.46
CA GLU A 167 8.11 -12.29 -8.65
C GLU A 167 7.90 -11.41 -7.42
N LEU A 168 7.23 -10.28 -7.60
CA LEU A 168 6.84 -9.37 -6.52
C LEU A 168 5.66 -9.90 -5.68
N LYS A 169 5.17 -11.12 -5.93
CA LYS A 169 4.04 -11.75 -5.22
C LYS A 169 2.73 -10.93 -5.28
N ILE A 170 2.60 -10.07 -6.29
CA ILE A 170 1.38 -9.31 -6.60
C ILE A 170 0.34 -10.24 -7.23
N SER A 171 0.78 -11.15 -8.11
CA SER A 171 -0.07 -12.12 -8.82
C SER A 171 0.36 -13.56 -8.54
N ASN A 172 -0.57 -14.38 -8.06
CA ASN A 172 -0.32 -15.80 -7.79
C ASN A 172 -0.74 -16.73 -8.94
N GLY A 173 -1.19 -16.18 -10.08
CA GLY A 173 -1.85 -16.97 -11.13
C GLY A 173 -3.26 -17.38 -10.72
N THR A 174 -3.77 -18.43 -11.37
CA THR A 174 -5.08 -19.05 -11.10
C THR A 174 -4.91 -20.56 -11.07
N ASP A 175 -5.99 -21.29 -10.77
CA ASP A 175 -5.97 -22.76 -10.77
C ASP A 175 -5.57 -23.36 -12.14
N ASN A 176 -5.81 -22.63 -13.23
CA ASN A 176 -5.57 -23.08 -14.60
C ASN A 176 -4.52 -22.23 -15.34
N GLY A 177 -3.40 -21.91 -14.67
CA GLY A 177 -2.32 -21.12 -15.25
C GLY A 177 -2.44 -19.62 -14.95
N TRP A 178 -1.71 -18.77 -15.68
CA TRP A 178 -1.79 -17.32 -15.47
C TRP A 178 -2.91 -16.65 -16.28
N GLN A 179 -3.38 -17.30 -17.35
CA GLN A 179 -4.44 -16.91 -18.26
C GLN A 179 -4.27 -15.49 -18.85
N PRO A 180 -3.17 -15.20 -19.58
CA PRO A 180 -2.84 -13.83 -19.99
C PRO A 180 -3.87 -13.17 -20.90
N ASN A 181 -4.59 -13.95 -21.71
CA ASN A 181 -5.60 -13.47 -22.66
C ASN A 181 -7.02 -13.39 -22.08
N ARG A 182 -7.24 -13.90 -20.86
CA ARG A 182 -8.57 -13.79 -20.22
C ARG A 182 -8.83 -12.34 -19.82
N SER A 183 -10.07 -11.88 -20.05
CA SER A 183 -10.55 -10.61 -19.49
C SER A 183 -10.48 -10.63 -17.97
N ILE A 184 -9.87 -9.59 -17.39
CA ILE A 184 -9.74 -9.48 -15.94
C ILE A 184 -11.08 -9.07 -15.32
N THR A 185 -11.41 -9.63 -14.15
CA THR A 185 -12.58 -9.17 -13.39
C THR A 185 -12.26 -7.90 -12.60
N ARG A 186 -13.30 -7.18 -12.19
CA ARG A 186 -13.17 -5.96 -11.40
C ARG A 186 -12.48 -6.22 -10.05
N ALA A 187 -12.79 -7.34 -9.37
CA ALA A 187 -12.12 -7.72 -8.13
C ALA A 187 -10.64 -8.05 -8.34
N GLU A 188 -10.30 -8.75 -9.42
CA GLU A 188 -8.90 -9.05 -9.75
C GLU A 188 -8.11 -7.77 -10.08
N ALA A 189 -8.70 -6.85 -10.86
CA ALA A 189 -8.06 -5.58 -11.17
C ALA A 189 -7.84 -4.73 -9.91
N ALA A 190 -8.81 -4.71 -8.98
CA ALA A 190 -8.66 -4.06 -7.68
C ALA A 190 -7.52 -4.69 -6.88
N GLN A 191 -7.46 -6.02 -6.81
CA GLN A 191 -6.38 -6.72 -6.09
C GLN A 191 -5.00 -6.40 -6.65
N LEU A 192 -4.81 -6.55 -7.97
CA LEU A 192 -3.51 -6.26 -8.58
C LEU A 192 -3.12 -4.80 -8.40
N THR A 193 -4.04 -3.85 -8.55
CA THR A 193 -3.73 -2.43 -8.37
C THR A 193 -3.36 -2.09 -6.94
N ALA A 194 -4.16 -2.54 -5.96
CA ALA A 194 -3.92 -2.24 -4.56
C ALA A 194 -2.59 -2.82 -4.09
N LYS A 195 -2.34 -4.11 -4.36
CA LYS A 195 -1.08 -4.76 -4.00
C LYS A 195 0.12 -4.07 -4.63
N THR A 196 0.00 -3.66 -5.90
CA THR A 196 1.09 -2.95 -6.57
C THR A 196 1.37 -1.60 -5.92
N ASP A 197 0.34 -0.81 -5.61
CA ASP A 197 0.52 0.50 -4.95
C ASP A 197 1.11 0.34 -3.54
N MET A 198 0.65 -0.65 -2.77
CA MET A 198 1.15 -0.93 -1.42
C MET A 198 2.64 -1.32 -1.46
N ILE A 199 3.00 -2.33 -2.25
CA ILE A 199 4.38 -2.80 -2.37
C ILE A 199 5.30 -1.69 -2.90
N SER A 200 4.87 -0.91 -3.89
CA SER A 200 5.68 0.19 -4.41
C SER A 200 5.96 1.26 -3.36
N ARG A 201 5.04 1.49 -2.42
CA ARG A 201 5.26 2.43 -1.30
C ARG A 201 6.26 1.88 -0.31
N GLU A 202 6.15 0.61 0.06
CA GLU A 202 7.09 -0.09 0.95
C GLU A 202 8.51 -0.06 0.38
N MET A 203 8.67 -0.39 -0.91
CA MET A 203 9.98 -0.31 -1.57
C MET A 203 10.55 1.11 -1.58
N ASN A 204 9.70 2.12 -1.78
CA ASN A 204 10.13 3.52 -1.77
C ASN A 204 10.45 4.04 -0.36
N SER A 205 9.79 3.55 0.70
CA SER A 205 10.17 3.86 2.08
C SER A 205 11.52 3.25 2.43
N ASP A 206 11.74 1.99 2.07
CA ASP A 206 13.01 1.29 2.31
C ASP A 206 14.18 1.97 1.60
N LEU A 207 13.97 2.45 0.36
CA LEU A 207 14.96 3.21 -0.38
C LEU A 207 15.26 4.56 0.28
N LYS A 208 14.24 5.28 0.76
CA LYS A 208 14.43 6.55 1.48
C LYS A 208 15.15 6.36 2.82
N GLU A 209 14.87 5.27 3.54
CA GLU A 209 15.55 4.93 4.79
C GLU A 209 17.03 4.58 4.53
N LYS A 210 17.30 3.78 3.49
CA LYS A 210 18.68 3.48 3.05
C LYS A 210 19.43 4.72 2.58
N ASP A 211 18.78 5.63 1.85
CA ASP A 211 19.40 6.88 1.42
C ASP A 211 19.67 7.81 2.60
N TYR A 212 18.74 7.93 3.56
CA TYR A 212 18.94 8.75 4.76
C TYR A 212 20.10 8.23 5.63
N THR A 213 20.17 6.91 5.85
CA THR A 213 21.28 6.30 6.58
C THR A 213 22.61 6.43 5.84
N ASN A 214 22.63 6.26 4.51
CA ASN A 214 23.86 6.38 3.71
C ASN A 214 24.36 7.83 3.56
N THR A 215 23.46 8.82 3.53
CA THR A 215 23.81 10.22 3.24
C THR A 215 23.96 11.11 4.46
N ASN A 216 23.67 10.64 5.69
CA ASN A 216 23.90 11.42 6.90
C ASN A 216 25.31 11.18 7.46
N PRO A 217 26.28 12.10 7.24
CA PRO A 217 27.66 11.92 7.67
C PRO A 217 27.85 11.92 9.20
N LEU A 218 26.83 12.33 9.98
CA LEU A 218 26.87 12.27 11.45
C LEU A 218 26.53 10.86 11.95
N LEU A 219 25.55 10.18 11.36
CA LEU A 219 25.19 8.80 11.73
C LEU A 219 26.28 7.79 11.34
N ASN A 220 26.94 8.01 10.20
CA ASN A 220 28.01 7.14 9.69
C ASN A 220 29.32 7.17 10.51
N GLN A 221 29.45 8.09 11.48
CA GLN A 221 30.57 8.11 12.43
C GLN A 221 30.31 7.29 13.70
N HIS A 222 29.07 6.84 13.90
CA HIS A 222 28.62 6.17 15.13
C HIS A 222 28.52 4.65 14.89
N GLN A 223 28.79 3.86 15.92
CA GLN A 223 28.53 2.42 15.88
C GLN A 223 27.01 2.21 15.78
N LYS A 224 26.60 1.24 14.95
CA LYS A 224 25.20 0.87 14.75
C LYS A 224 24.87 -0.44 15.45
N ARG A 225 23.73 -0.48 16.14
CA ARG A 225 23.19 -1.72 16.69
C ARG A 225 21.67 -1.77 16.57
N SER A 226 21.14 -2.87 16.05
CA SER A 226 19.70 -3.06 15.86
C SER A 226 19.20 -4.25 16.68
N GLY A 227 17.96 -4.17 17.17
CA GLY A 227 17.34 -5.25 17.92
C GLY A 227 15.90 -4.94 18.30
N LYS A 228 15.27 -5.86 19.04
CA LYS A 228 13.92 -5.69 19.56
C LYS A 228 13.94 -4.99 20.91
N VAL A 229 13.03 -4.07 21.11
CA VAL A 229 12.78 -3.46 22.42
C VAL A 229 12.14 -4.51 23.32
N ILE A 230 12.83 -4.90 24.39
CA ILE A 230 12.34 -5.86 25.38
C ILE A 230 11.89 -5.19 26.67
N GLU A 231 12.47 -4.04 27.01
CA GLU A 231 12.07 -3.23 28.15
C GLU A 231 12.10 -1.74 27.78
N LYS A 232 11.28 -0.95 28.49
CA LYS A 232 11.15 0.49 28.30
C LYS A 232 10.94 1.17 29.65
N THR A 233 11.70 2.21 29.90
CA THR A 233 11.56 3.09 31.07
C THR A 233 11.21 4.51 30.60
N GLU A 234 11.03 5.45 31.52
CA GLU A 234 10.84 6.87 31.19
C GLU A 234 12.09 7.52 30.57
N GLU A 235 13.27 6.95 30.84
CA GLU A 235 14.57 7.51 30.45
C GLU A 235 15.32 6.68 29.40
N GLY A 236 14.80 5.51 29.02
CA GLY A 236 15.54 4.59 28.17
C GLY A 236 14.81 3.34 27.71
N LEU A 237 15.56 2.50 27.02
CA LEU A 237 15.09 1.25 26.42
C LEU A 237 16.14 0.15 26.64
N VAL A 238 15.68 -1.09 26.76
CA VAL A 238 16.55 -2.26 26.58
C VAL A 238 16.26 -2.87 25.23
N VAL A 239 17.29 -2.94 24.39
CA VAL A 239 17.23 -3.46 23.02
C VAL A 239 18.04 -4.74 22.95
N SER A 240 17.42 -5.83 22.50
CA SER A 240 18.01 -7.17 22.44
C SER A 240 18.15 -7.68 21.01
N ASP A 241 19.31 -8.25 20.70
CA ASP A 241 19.57 -9.05 19.50
C ASP A 241 19.80 -10.53 19.87
N GLU A 242 20.10 -11.38 18.89
CA GLU A 242 20.30 -12.82 19.12
C GLU A 242 21.47 -13.15 20.06
N ASN A 243 22.38 -12.20 20.29
CA ASN A 243 23.65 -12.42 20.99
C ASN A 243 23.75 -11.68 22.33
N SER A 244 22.96 -10.61 22.55
CA SER A 244 23.05 -9.78 23.77
C SER A 244 21.95 -8.71 23.86
N SER A 245 21.89 -8.03 25.01
CA SER A 245 21.01 -6.88 25.24
C SER A 245 21.82 -5.62 25.56
N VAL A 246 21.30 -4.47 25.16
CA VAL A 246 21.88 -3.14 25.44
C VAL A 246 20.84 -2.28 26.13
N TYR A 247 21.24 -1.67 27.24
CA TYR A 247 20.48 -0.57 27.82
C TYR A 247 20.89 0.76 27.17
N ALA A 248 19.93 1.49 26.63
CA ALA A 248 20.12 2.80 26.02
C ALA A 248 19.44 3.87 26.86
N MET A 249 20.25 4.79 27.41
CA MET A 249 19.73 5.99 28.07
C MET A 249 19.48 7.08 27.01
N VAL A 250 18.21 7.35 26.71
CA VAL A 250 17.81 8.21 25.60
C VAL A 250 17.61 9.63 26.12
N SER A 251 18.42 10.57 25.64
CA SER A 251 18.38 11.97 26.13
C SER A 251 17.16 12.77 25.66
N CYS A 252 16.36 12.22 24.75
CA CYS A 252 15.13 12.83 24.23
C CYS A 252 13.93 11.89 24.51
N PRO A 253 13.24 12.07 25.66
CA PRO A 253 12.14 11.21 26.08
C PRO A 253 10.96 11.17 25.10
N GLU A 254 10.83 12.19 24.23
CA GLU A 254 9.80 12.25 23.20
C GLU A 254 9.89 11.08 22.22
N ILE A 255 11.12 10.65 21.87
CA ILE A 255 11.34 9.50 20.97
C ILE A 255 10.79 8.21 21.57
N LEU A 256 10.81 8.11 22.91
CA LEU A 256 10.28 6.95 23.61
C LEU A 256 8.76 6.84 23.48
N ARG A 257 8.03 7.93 23.24
CA ARG A 257 6.55 7.89 23.16
C ARG A 257 6.04 6.99 22.04
N ASP A 258 6.75 6.99 20.91
CA ASP A 258 6.33 6.27 19.69
C ASP A 258 6.90 4.85 19.59
N ILE A 259 7.75 4.45 20.54
CA ILE A 259 8.38 3.14 20.62
C ILE A 259 7.64 2.26 21.64
N GLN A 260 7.28 1.05 21.23
CA GLN A 260 6.60 0.04 22.04
C GLN A 260 7.50 -1.18 22.26
N ILE A 261 7.25 -1.93 23.33
CA ILE A 261 7.89 -3.23 23.53
C ILE A 261 7.53 -4.14 22.35
N GLY A 262 8.54 -4.79 21.77
CA GLY A 262 8.44 -5.62 20.58
C GLY A 262 8.73 -4.90 19.26
N ASP A 263 8.85 -3.57 19.26
CA ASP A 263 9.31 -2.83 18.08
C ASP A 263 10.78 -3.14 17.79
N THR A 264 11.14 -3.10 16.50
CA THR A 264 12.54 -3.19 16.09
C THR A 264 13.09 -1.78 15.94
N VAL A 265 14.21 -1.52 16.61
CA VAL A 265 14.87 -0.21 16.59
C VAL A 265 16.33 -0.36 16.21
N THR A 266 16.89 0.71 15.65
CA THR A 266 18.32 0.88 15.43
C THR A 266 18.84 1.99 16.32
N MET A 267 19.94 1.73 17.01
CA MET A 267 20.67 2.69 17.83
C MET A 267 21.97 3.08 17.14
N TYR A 268 22.25 4.37 17.12
CA TYR A 268 23.50 4.94 16.66
C TYR A 268 24.15 5.66 17.84
N GLY A 269 25.27 5.12 18.32
CA GLY A 269 25.99 5.64 19.49
C GLY A 269 27.48 5.77 19.21
N PRO A 270 28.18 6.73 19.86
CA PRO A 270 29.61 6.92 19.62
C PRO A 270 30.40 5.72 20.15
N ASP A 271 29.88 5.05 21.18
CA ASP A 271 30.40 3.80 21.72
C ASP A 271 29.30 2.99 22.43
N PHE A 272 29.42 1.66 22.45
CA PHE A 272 28.59 0.75 23.24
C PHE A 272 29.46 0.15 24.35
N MET A 273 29.40 0.77 25.53
CA MET A 273 30.28 0.44 26.64
C MET A 273 29.81 -0.83 27.35
N ARG A 274 30.69 -1.82 27.41
CA ARG A 274 30.52 -3.01 28.23
C ARG A 274 30.90 -2.68 29.67
N ASN A 275 29.98 -2.89 30.60
CA ASN A 275 30.26 -2.73 32.02
C ASN A 275 31.12 -3.91 32.51
N PRO A 276 32.34 -3.67 32.98
CA PRO A 276 33.26 -4.75 33.38
C PRO A 276 32.81 -5.52 34.62
N SER A 277 31.85 -5.01 35.39
CA SER A 277 31.37 -5.64 36.64
C SER A 277 30.24 -6.65 36.42
N ASN A 278 29.42 -6.49 35.38
CA ASN A 278 28.26 -7.34 35.11
C ASN A 278 28.10 -7.75 33.63
N ASP A 279 29.05 -7.37 32.78
CA ASP A 279 29.12 -7.67 31.34
C ASP A 279 27.98 -7.08 30.49
N GLU A 280 27.13 -6.22 31.07
CA GLU A 280 26.03 -5.57 30.35
C GLU A 280 26.52 -4.47 29.42
N LEU A 281 25.92 -4.39 28.25
CA LEU A 281 26.19 -3.32 27.29
C LEU A 281 25.28 -2.13 27.56
N SER A 282 25.86 -0.93 27.49
CA SER A 282 25.12 0.32 27.64
C SER A 282 25.52 1.35 26.59
N ALA A 283 24.56 2.18 26.20
CA ALA A 283 24.79 3.33 25.34
C ALA A 283 24.24 4.58 26.02
N LYS A 284 25.08 5.62 26.10
CA LYS A 284 24.70 6.93 26.65
C LYS A 284 24.34 7.86 25.51
N ALA A 285 23.10 8.37 25.54
CA ALA A 285 22.56 9.30 24.54
C ALA A 285 22.65 8.81 23.07
N PRO A 286 22.36 7.52 22.75
CA PRO A 286 22.32 7.11 21.36
C PRO A 286 21.13 7.77 20.64
N ILE A 287 21.29 7.99 19.34
CA ILE A 287 20.17 8.29 18.45
C ILE A 287 19.42 6.98 18.23
N VAL A 288 18.13 6.95 18.56
CA VAL A 288 17.28 5.76 18.41
C VAL A 288 16.29 6.00 17.28
N GLU A 289 16.29 5.10 16.31
CA GLU A 289 15.43 5.11 15.13
C GLU A 289 14.55 3.87 15.16
N LYS A 290 13.22 4.06 15.12
CA LYS A 290 12.28 2.95 15.01
C LYS A 290 12.17 2.54 13.55
N LEU A 291 12.41 1.26 13.26
CA LEU A 291 12.26 0.71 11.92
C LEU A 291 10.77 0.56 11.61
N ALA A 292 10.35 1.02 10.43
CA ALA A 292 9.01 0.78 9.95
C ALA A 292 8.82 -0.73 9.70
N LYS A 293 7.63 -1.24 10.03
CA LYS A 293 7.23 -2.61 9.69
C LYS A 293 6.77 -2.70 8.24
#